data_AF-A0A3M0GGN9-F1
#
_entry.id   AF-A0A3M0GGN9-F1
#
_cell.length_a   1.000
_cell.length_b   1.000
_cell.length_c   1.000
_cell.angle_alpha   90.00
_cell.angle_beta   90.00
_cell.angle_gamma   90.00
#
_symmetry.space_group_name_H-M   'P 1'
#
loop_
_entity.id
_entity.type
_entity.pdbx_description
1 polymer ?
#
loop_
_entity_poly.entity_id
_entity_poly.type
_entity_poly.pdbx_seq_one_letter_code
_entity_poly.pdbx_strand_id
1 'polypeptide(L)' 'MKISAIQWVAITTLLLITVTIFATMNLAFSWVFYLTVLGQISVVIMVYRVLRDNYTTEKTFDDFYEDYSHKE' A
#
# COMPACT_ATOMS: atom_id res chain seq x y z
N MET A 1 -7.47 8.48 15.32
CA MET A 1 -6.12 8.44 14.71
C MET A 1 -6.26 8.86 13.25
N LYS A 2 -5.48 9.82 12.75
CA LYS A 2 -5.44 10.10 11.30
C LYS A 2 -4.75 8.89 10.63
N ILE A 3 -5.39 8.30 9.63
CA ILE A 3 -4.76 7.23 8.83
C ILE A 3 -3.50 7.82 8.19
N SER A 4 -2.33 7.26 8.45
CA SER A 4 -1.08 7.77 7.88
C SER A 4 -0.91 7.33 6.43
N ALA A 5 -0.06 8.03 5.67
CA ALA A 5 0.31 7.65 4.31
C ALA A 5 0.71 6.17 4.18
N ILE A 6 1.48 5.60 5.13
CA ILE A 6 1.88 4.19 5.08
C ILE A 6 0.69 3.23 5.21
N GLN A 7 -0.33 3.60 6.01
CA GLN A 7 -1.55 2.81 6.11
C GLN A 7 -2.36 2.87 4.81
N TRP A 8 -2.40 4.01 4.12
CA TRP A 8 -3.01 4.13 2.79
C TRP A 8 -2.30 3.28 1.73
N VAL A 9 -0.98 3.18 1.80
CA VAL A 9 -0.20 2.26 0.95
C VAL A 9 -0.63 0.82 1.23
N ALA A 10 -0.66 0.38 2.49
CA ALA A 10 -1.06 -0.98 2.84
C ALA A 10 -2.48 -1.32 2.39
N ILE A 11 -3.45 -0.43 2.63
CA ILE A 11 -4.85 -0.59 2.21
C ILE A 11 -4.96 -0.69 0.69
N THR A 12 -4.30 0.21 -0.04
CA THR A 12 -4.34 0.23 -1.51
C THR A 12 -3.73 -1.05 -2.08
N THR A 13 -2.59 -1.51 -1.54
CA THR A 13 -1.95 -2.75 -1.96
C THR A 13 -2.85 -3.97 -1.74
N LEU A 14 -3.48 -4.10 -0.56
CA LEU A 14 -4.43 -5.20 -0.30
C LEU A 14 -5.63 -5.17 -1.25
N LEU A 15 -6.14 -3.99 -1.58
CA LEU A 15 -7.23 -3.83 -2.53
C LEU A 15 -6.83 -4.27 -3.94
N LEU A 16 -5.65 -3.88 -4.41
CA LEU A 16 -5.14 -4.29 -5.74
C LEU A 16 -4.82 -5.79 -5.81
N ILE A 17 -4.32 -6.38 -4.72
CA ILE A 17 -4.16 -7.84 -4.61
C ILE A 17 -5.53 -8.52 -4.73
N THR A 18 -6.56 -7.99 -4.08
CA THR A 18 -7.92 -8.52 -4.17
C THR A 18 -8.46 -8.48 -5.60
N VAL A 19 -8.25 -7.37 -6.32
CA VAL A 19 -8.59 -7.26 -7.75
C VAL A 19 -7.88 -8.35 -8.56
N THR A 20 -6.59 -8.58 -8.29
CA THR A 20 -5.79 -9.60 -8.97
C THR A 20 -6.37 -10.99 -8.72
N ILE A 21 -6.69 -11.33 -7.48
CA ILE A 21 -7.31 -12.62 -7.11
C ILE A 21 -8.67 -12.79 -7.82
N PHE A 22 -9.51 -11.74 -7.82
CA PHE A 22 -10.84 -11.82 -8.42
C PHE A 22 -10.76 -12.02 -9.94
N ALA A 23 -9.82 -11.36 -10.59
CA ALA A 23 -9.56 -11.51 -12.02
C ALA A 23 -9.00 -12.90 -12.36
N THR A 24 -8.05 -13.43 -11.56
CA THR A 24 -7.44 -14.75 -11.82
C THR A 24 -8.40 -15.90 -11.53
N MET A 25 -9.31 -15.75 -10.56
CA MET A 25 -10.35 -16.73 -10.25
C MET A 25 -11.55 -16.67 -11.22
N ASN A 26 -11.51 -15.79 -12.22
CA ASN A 26 -12.59 -15.59 -13.20
C ASN A 26 -13.96 -15.32 -12.53
N LEU A 27 -13.95 -14.48 -11.47
CA LEU A 27 -15.19 -14.00 -10.86
C LEU A 27 -15.93 -13.05 -11.81
N ALA A 28 -17.21 -12.78 -11.52
CA ALA A 28 -18.04 -11.96 -12.39
C ALA A 28 -17.38 -10.59 -12.69
N PHE A 29 -17.33 -10.23 -13.98
CA PHE A 29 -16.68 -9.03 -14.47
C PHE A 29 -17.12 -7.75 -13.73
N SER A 30 -18.40 -7.63 -13.39
CA SER A 30 -18.93 -6.47 -12.66
C SER A 30 -18.18 -6.24 -11.34
N TRP A 31 -17.87 -7.29 -10.58
CA TRP A 31 -17.11 -7.17 -9.33
C TRP A 31 -15.68 -6.70 -9.58
N VAL A 32 -15.00 -7.30 -10.57
CA VAL A 32 -13.63 -6.90 -10.95
C VAL A 32 -13.60 -5.45 -11.41
N PHE A 33 -14.59 -5.02 -12.20
CA PHE A 33 -14.71 -3.66 -12.71
C PHE A 33 -14.85 -2.64 -11.57
N TYR A 34 -15.83 -2.82 -10.67
CA TYR A 34 -16.03 -1.88 -9.57
C TYR A 34 -14.84 -1.82 -8.61
N LEU A 35 -14.23 -2.97 -8.29
CA LEU A 35 -13.03 -3.01 -7.45
C LEU A 35 -11.83 -2.35 -8.13
N THR A 36 -11.70 -2.47 -9.45
CA THR A 36 -10.64 -1.79 -10.21
C THR A 36 -10.81 -0.27 -10.14
N VAL A 37 -12.02 0.23 -10.39
CA VAL A 37 -12.32 1.68 -10.28
C VAL A 37 -12.05 2.18 -8.86
N LEU A 38 -12.49 1.44 -7.84
CA LEU A 38 -12.19 1.74 -6.44
C LEU A 38 -10.67 1.75 -6.17
N GLY A 39 -9.94 0.77 -6.71
CA GLY A 39 -8.49 0.66 -6.62
C GLY A 39 -7.78 1.88 -7.18
N GLN A 40 -8.19 2.36 -8.36
CA GLN A 40 -7.60 3.56 -8.97
C GLN A 40 -7.86 4.81 -8.12
N ILE A 41 -9.09 4.97 -7.60
CA ILE A 41 -9.40 6.07 -6.67
C ILE A 41 -8.51 5.99 -5.41
N SER A 42 -8.34 4.79 -4.85
CA SER A 42 -7.48 4.55 -3.68
C SER A 42 -6.02 4.93 -3.97
N VAL A 43 -5.50 4.61 -5.17
CA VAL A 43 -4.14 5.01 -5.60
C VAL A 43 -4.01 6.52 -5.62
N VAL A 44 -4.96 7.25 -6.19
CA VAL A 44 -4.92 8.73 -6.24
C VAL A 44 -4.91 9.32 -4.82
N ILE A 45 -5.76 8.82 -3.93
CA ILE A 45 -5.82 9.26 -2.53
C ILE A 45 -4.50 8.94 -1.80
N MET A 46 -3.97 7.74 -2.00
CA MET A 46 -2.72 7.29 -1.40
C MET A 46 -1.56 8.19 -1.84
N VAL A 47 -1.42 8.45 -3.14
CA VAL A 47 -0.38 9.35 -3.66
C VAL A 47 -0.53 10.76 -3.09
N TYR A 48 -1.75 11.31 -3.08
CA TYR A 48 -2.00 12.62 -2.48
C TYR A 48 -1.54 12.68 -1.02
N ARG A 49 -1.81 11.63 -0.23
CA ARG A 49 -1.41 11.57 1.18
C ARG A 49 0.08 11.36 1.36
N VAL A 50 0.72 10.50 0.57
CA VAL A 50 2.18 10.35 0.59
C VAL A 50 2.88 11.70 0.33
N LEU A 51 2.35 12.51 -0.59
CA LEU A 51 2.93 13.81 -0.92
C LEU A 51 2.64 14.93 0.09
N ARG A 52 1.60 14.78 0.92
CA ARG A 52 1.11 15.86 1.81
C ARG A 52 1.27 15.55 3.30
N ASP A 53 1.41 14.28 3.67
CA ASP A 53 1.60 13.91 5.06
C ASP A 53 3.02 14.30 5.49
N ASN A 54 3.12 15.05 6.58
CA ASN A 54 4.38 15.33 7.25
C ASN A 54 4.81 14.08 8.02
N TYR A 55 5.36 13.11 7.30
CA TYR A 55 5.93 11.90 7.87
C TYR A 55 7.37 12.18 8.32
N THR A 56 7.63 11.98 9.61
CA THR A 56 8.97 12.01 10.18
C THR A 56 9.26 10.65 10.78
N THR A 57 10.44 10.12 10.54
CA THR A 57 10.93 8.88 11.14
C THR A 57 12.35 9.09 11.62
N GLU A 58 12.71 8.48 12.75
CA GLU A 58 14.11 8.42 13.22
C GLU A 58 14.88 7.31 12.50
N LYS A 59 14.18 6.43 11.77
CA LYS A 59 14.77 5.34 11.00
C LYS A 59 15.41 5.86 9.73
N THR A 60 16.68 5.52 9.57
CA THR A 60 17.49 5.81 8.39
C THR A 60 17.48 4.61 7.45
N PHE A 61 18.03 4.76 6.24
CA PHE A 61 18.26 3.61 5.37
C PHE A 61 19.24 2.58 5.97
N ASP A 62 20.13 2.99 6.87
CA ASP A 62 21.09 2.10 7.56
C ASP A 62 20.40 1.17 8.57
N ASP A 63 19.20 1.54 9.04
CA ASP A 63 18.34 0.68 9.84
C ASP A 63 17.67 -0.45 9.01
N PHE A 64 18.08 -0.64 7.74
CA PHE A 64 17.59 -1.70 6.86
C PHE A 64 18.69 -2.68 6.39
N TYR A 65 19.72 -2.92 7.21
CA TYR A 65 20.52 -4.16 7.17
C TYR A 65 20.77 -4.72 8.59
N GLU A 66 19.70 -4.99 9.33
CA GLU A 66 19.71 -5.70 10.61
C GLU A 66 20.11 -7.19 10.45
N ASP A 67 21.27 -7.50 9.84
CA ASP A 67 21.86 -8.84 9.81
C ASP A 67 23.41 -8.87 9.69
N TYR A 68 24.10 -7.73 9.85
CA TYR A 68 25.54 -7.80 10.11
C TYR A 68 25.75 -8.11 11.59
N SER A 69 25.92 -9.40 11.90
CA SER A 69 26.32 -9.86 13.22
C SER A 69 27.54 -9.06 13.69
N HIS A 70 27.40 -8.31 14.78
CA HIS A 70 28.56 -7.75 15.45
C HIS A 70 29.35 -8.94 16.03
N LYS A 71 30.51 -9.24 15.43
CA LYS A 71 31.52 -10.04 16.12
C LYS A 71 32.10 -9.14 17.22
N GLU A 72 31.78 -9.46 18.46
CA GLU A 72 32.68 -9.28 19.61
C GLU A 72 32.79 -10.62 20.36
#